data_AF-A0A2N8TTM7-F1
#
_entry.id   AF-A0A2N8TTM7-F1
#
_cell.length_a   1.000
_cell.length_b   1.000
_cell.length_c   1.000
_cell.angle_alpha   90.00
_cell.angle_beta   90.00
_cell.angle_gamma   90.00
#
_symmetry.space_group_name_H-M   'P 1'
#
loop_
_entity.id
_entity.type
_entity.pdbx_description
1 polymer ?
#
loop_
_entity_poly.entity_id
_entity_poly.type
_entity_poly.pdbx_seq_one_letter_code
_entity_poly.pdbx_strand_id
1 'polypeptide(L)'
;MSPTPTLALVPDTSGLEQRIALIACGVKAGKTQACDMHRGKGAAFLDIASTGAVDALAAAICGTGRGPACTRCEAKAQEIIRVYNEGAE
;
A
#
# COMPACT_ATOMS: atom_id res chain seq x y z
N MET A 1 -11.10 -9.64 -39.42
CA MET A 1 -9.94 -9.78 -38.52
C MET A 1 -10.21 -8.86 -37.35
N SER A 2 -10.68 -9.40 -36.22
CA SER A 2 -10.97 -8.61 -35.02
C SER A 2 -9.66 -8.36 -34.28
N PRO A 3 -9.38 -7.14 -33.79
CA PRO A 3 -8.22 -6.91 -32.96
C PRO A 3 -8.38 -7.67 -31.65
N THR A 4 -7.46 -8.59 -31.37
CA THR A 4 -7.31 -9.21 -30.05
C THR A 4 -7.07 -8.07 -29.04
N PRO A 5 -7.85 -7.97 -27.95
CA PRO A 5 -7.56 -6.98 -26.92
C PRO A 5 -6.19 -7.30 -26.32
N THR A 6 -5.23 -6.41 -26.54
CA THR A 6 -3.98 -6.38 -25.78
C THR A 6 -4.36 -6.14 -24.33
N LEU A 7 -4.40 -7.20 -23.53
CA LEU A 7 -4.41 -7.06 -22.07
C LEU A 7 -3.15 -6.27 -21.74
N ALA A 8 -3.32 -5.01 -21.32
CA ALA A 8 -2.23 -4.21 -20.79
C ALA A 8 -1.54 -5.06 -19.71
N LEU A 9 -0.22 -5.24 -19.82
CA LEU A 9 0.55 -5.83 -18.74
C LEU A 9 0.25 -4.99 -17.50
N VAL A 10 -0.51 -5.56 -16.57
CA VAL A 10 -0.55 -5.03 -15.21
C VAL A 10 0.91 -5.08 -14.76
N PRO A 11 1.54 -3.95 -14.39
CA PRO A 11 2.88 -3.99 -13.82
C PRO A 11 2.85 -5.00 -12.67
N ASP A 12 3.90 -5.79 -12.51
CA ASP A 12 4.00 -6.75 -11.42
C ASP A 12 4.10 -5.96 -10.10
N THR A 13 2.94 -5.57 -9.57
CA THR A 13 2.81 -4.80 -8.35
C THR A 13 3.01 -5.67 -7.13
N SER A 14 3.18 -6.99 -7.29
CA SER A 14 3.22 -7.94 -6.18
C SER A 14 4.37 -7.65 -5.20
N GLY A 15 5.54 -7.23 -5.73
CA GLY A 15 6.67 -6.80 -4.91
C GLY A 15 6.40 -5.50 -4.15
N LEU A 16 5.74 -4.54 -4.80
CA LEU A 16 5.39 -3.25 -4.21
C LEU A 16 4.28 -3.40 -3.14
N GLU A 17 3.26 -4.20 -3.42
CA GLU A 17 2.19 -4.55 -2.49
C GLU A 17 2.74 -5.20 -1.22
N GLN A 18 3.70 -6.13 -1.36
CA GLN A 18 4.36 -6.76 -0.22
C GLN A 18 5.14 -5.74 0.62
N ARG A 19 5.87 -4.83 -0.03
CA ARG A 19 6.63 -3.78 0.65
C ARG A 19 5.73 -2.80 1.39
N ILE A 20 4.65 -2.35 0.75
CA ILE A 20 3.63 -1.48 1.34
C ILE A 20 2.94 -2.16 2.52
N ALA A 21 2.53 -3.42 2.36
CA ALA A 21 1.93 -4.20 3.45
C ALA A 21 2.89 -4.34 4.65
N LEU A 22 4.20 -4.49 4.40
CA LEU A 22 5.21 -4.58 5.45
C LEU A 22 5.31 -3.27 6.25
N ILE A 23 5.34 -2.13 5.57
CA ILE A 23 5.35 -0.79 6.18
C ILE A 23 4.09 -0.58 7.01
N ALA A 24 2.91 -0.88 6.45
CA ALA A 24 1.63 -0.78 7.16
C ALA A 24 1.62 -1.64 8.43
N CYS A 25 2.14 -2.88 8.34
CA CYS A 25 2.27 -3.79 9.46
C CYS A 25 3.28 -3.32 10.54
N GLY A 26 4.09 -2.31 10.23
CA GLY A 26 5.19 -1.82 11.06
C GLY A 26 6.46 -2.62 10.84
N VAL A 27 7.42 -2.00 10.15
CA VAL A 27 8.77 -2.53 9.94
C VAL A 27 9.52 -2.55 11.26
N LYS A 28 10.25 -3.64 11.51
CA LYS A 28 11.20 -3.79 12.62
C LYS A 28 12.41 -4.55 12.08
N ALA A 29 13.58 -4.38 12.70
CA ALA A 29 14.77 -5.15 12.34
C ALA A 29 14.45 -6.66 12.36
N GLY A 30 14.80 -7.36 11.27
CA GLY A 30 14.54 -8.80 11.09
C GLY A 30 13.13 -9.16 10.59
N LYS A 31 12.20 -8.20 10.44
CA LYS A 31 10.86 -8.47 9.89
C LYS A 31 10.86 -8.31 8.38
N THR A 32 10.73 -9.43 7.68
CA THR A 32 10.71 -9.49 6.20
C THR A 32 9.32 -9.66 5.61
N GLN A 33 8.31 -9.93 6.45
CA GLN A 33 6.93 -10.17 6.00
C GLN A 33 5.89 -9.43 6.86
N ALA A 34 4.83 -8.96 6.18
CA ALA A 34 3.64 -8.45 6.83
C ALA A 34 2.81 -9.60 7.43
N CYS A 35 2.02 -9.35 8.46
CA CYS A 35 1.03 -10.33 8.91
C CYS A 35 -0.09 -10.48 7.87
N ASP A 36 -0.81 -11.59 7.91
CA ASP A 36 -1.82 -11.95 6.90
C ASP A 36 -2.89 -10.87 6.70
N MET A 37 -3.29 -10.19 7.79
CA MET A 37 -4.23 -9.07 7.72
C MET A 37 -3.72 -7.90 6.86
N HIS A 38 -2.44 -7.55 6.98
CA HIS A 38 -1.87 -6.45 6.20
C HIS A 38 -1.50 -6.91 4.79
N ARG A 39 -1.04 -8.16 4.63
CA ARG A 39 -0.79 -8.78 3.33
C ARG A 39 -2.06 -8.80 2.48
N GLY A 40 -3.20 -9.21 3.05
CA GLY A 40 -4.50 -9.21 2.37
C GLY A 40 -5.04 -7.81 2.01
N LYS A 41 -4.47 -6.73 2.58
CA LYS A 41 -4.81 -5.35 2.27
C LYS A 41 -3.81 -4.66 1.34
N GLY A 42 -2.74 -5.33 0.92
CA GLY A 42 -1.65 -4.75 0.12
C GLY A 42 -2.14 -4.01 -1.13
N ALA A 43 -3.00 -4.66 -1.92
CA ALA A 43 -3.59 -4.04 -3.12
C ALA A 43 -4.45 -2.80 -2.80
N ALA A 44 -5.24 -2.84 -1.72
CA ALA A 44 -6.04 -1.69 -1.30
C ALA A 44 -5.17 -0.52 -0.81
N PHE A 45 -4.08 -0.81 -0.10
CA PHE A 45 -3.13 0.23 0.30
C PHE A 45 -2.42 0.84 -0.91
N LEU A 46 -2.08 0.02 -1.91
CA LEU A 46 -1.48 0.48 -3.16
C LEU A 46 -2.42 1.41 -3.93
N ASP A 47 -3.69 1.01 -4.08
CA ASP A 47 -4.72 1.83 -4.75
C ASP A 47 -4.88 3.19 -4.07
N ILE A 48 -4.99 3.24 -2.73
CA ILE A 48 -5.09 4.51 -1.99
C ILE A 48 -3.78 5.31 -2.10
N ALA A 49 -2.62 4.65 -2.05
CA ALA A 49 -1.33 5.32 -2.19
C ALA A 49 -1.19 6.02 -3.55
N SER A 50 -1.75 5.44 -4.61
CA SER A 50 -1.74 6.01 -5.96
C SER A 50 -2.45 7.37 -6.07
N THR A 51 -3.38 7.66 -5.16
CA THR A 51 -4.10 8.94 -5.12
C THR A 51 -3.38 9.99 -4.28
N GLY A 52 -2.31 9.62 -3.56
CA GLY A 52 -1.62 10.50 -2.61
C GLY A 52 -2.42 10.84 -1.35
N ALA A 53 -3.52 10.14 -1.08
CA ALA A 53 -4.41 10.45 0.04
C ALA A 53 -3.88 9.89 1.38
N VAL A 54 -2.95 10.62 2.00
CA VAL A 54 -2.31 10.24 3.28
C VAL A 54 -3.33 9.88 4.35
N ASP A 55 -4.35 10.72 4.56
CA ASP A 55 -5.33 10.53 5.64
C ASP A 55 -6.17 9.26 5.44
N ALA A 56 -6.60 9.00 4.20
CA ALA A 56 -7.37 7.82 3.85
C ALA A 56 -6.55 6.55 4.05
N LEU A 57 -5.28 6.58 3.64
CA LEU A 57 -4.35 5.47 3.82
C LEU A 57 -4.07 5.23 5.31
N ALA A 58 -3.84 6.30 6.08
CA ALA A 58 -3.61 6.21 7.51
C ALA A 58 -4.82 5.60 8.24
N ALA A 59 -6.04 5.98 7.89
CA ALA A 59 -7.26 5.41 8.43
C ALA A 59 -7.42 3.92 8.07
N ALA A 60 -7.11 3.55 6.82
CA ALA A 60 -7.15 2.17 6.36
C ALA A 60 -6.15 1.26 7.10
N ILE A 61 -4.95 1.78 7.40
CA ILE A 61 -3.93 1.11 8.21
C ILE A 61 -4.37 1.01 9.67
N CYS A 62 -4.86 2.11 10.24
CA CYS A 62 -5.24 2.18 11.65
C CYS A 62 -6.47 1.32 11.97
N GLY A 63 -7.28 0.96 10.96
CA GLY A 63 -8.53 0.23 11.13
C GLY A 63 -9.65 1.10 11.72
N THR A 64 -9.45 2.40 11.81
CA THR A 64 -10.43 3.36 12.29
C THR A 64 -11.35 3.74 11.15
N GLY A 65 -12.44 2.99 10.96
CA GLY A 65 -13.36 3.22 9.83
C GLY A 65 -14.02 4.61 9.77
N ARG A 66 -13.92 5.45 10.82
CA ARG A 66 -14.57 6.78 10.93
C ARG A 66 -13.86 7.81 11.85
N GLY A 67 -12.62 7.58 12.27
CA GLY A 67 -11.90 8.47 13.21
C GLY A 67 -10.49 8.80 12.72
N PRO A 68 -9.87 9.90 13.21
CA PRO A 68 -8.52 10.26 12.83
C PRO A 68 -7.57 9.10 13.13
N ALA A 69 -6.71 8.79 12.17
CA ALA A 69 -5.68 7.78 12.35
C ALA A 69 -4.72 8.23 13.46
N CYS A 70 -4.11 7.28 14.17
CA CYS A 70 -3.06 7.66 15.12
C CYS A 70 -1.80 8.13 14.37
N THR A 71 -0.99 8.98 15.01
CA THR A 71 0.25 9.54 14.43
C THR A 71 1.22 8.50 13.87
N ARG A 72 1.23 7.29 14.46
CA ARG A 72 2.04 6.18 13.94
C ARG A 72 1.53 5.64 12.60
N CYS A 73 0.22 5.62 12.38
CA CYS A 73 -0.37 5.21 11.11
C CYS A 73 -0.26 6.30 10.05
N GLU A 74 -0.31 7.58 10.44
CA GLU A 74 -0.03 8.71 9.55
C GLU A 74 1.41 8.65 9.02
N ALA A 75 2.39 8.44 9.89
CA ALA A 75 3.80 8.30 9.48
C ALA A 75 4.01 7.13 8.50
N LYS A 76 3.36 5.97 8.76
CA LYS A 76 3.40 4.83 7.84
C LYS A 76 2.76 5.15 6.49
N ALA A 77 1.65 5.88 6.48
CA ALA A 77 0.97 6.27 5.24
C ALA A 77 1.85 7.18 4.39
N GLN A 78 2.52 8.16 5.00
CA GLN A 78 3.50 9.02 4.31
C GLN A 78 4.66 8.19 3.71
N GLU A 79 5.19 7.24 4.46
CA GLU A 79 6.27 6.37 3.98
C GLU A 79 5.82 5.46 2.83
N ILE A 80 4.61 4.91 2.89
CA ILE A 80 4.02 4.13 1.80
C ILE A 80 3.88 4.97 0.53
N ILE A 81 3.38 6.21 0.64
CA ILE A 81 3.23 7.10 -0.53
C ILE A 81 4.60 7.45 -1.12
N ARG A 82 5.63 7.67 -0.29
CA ARG A 82 7.00 7.84 -0.79
C ARG A 82 7.46 6.60 -1.57
N VAL A 83 7.32 5.42 -0.99
CA VAL A 83 7.76 4.15 -1.63
C VAL A 83 6.98 3.87 -2.92
N TYR A 84 5.69 4.22 -2.97
CA TYR A 84 4.89 4.14 -4.18
C TYR A 84 5.48 5.03 -5.27
N ASN A 85 5.77 6.30 -4.96
CA ASN A 85 6.34 7.24 -5.92
C ASN A 85 7.74 6.82 -6.38
N GLU A 86 8.61 6.34 -5.48
CA GLU A 86 9.95 5.83 -5.82
C GLU A 86 9.91 4.55 -6.66
N GLY A 87 8.86 3.74 -6.56
CA GLY A 87 8.66 2.52 -7.34
C GLY A 87 7.90 2.71 -8.64
N ALA A 88 7.39 3.93 -8.91
CA ALA A 88 6.69 4.29 -10.13
C ALA A 88 7.61 4.93 -11.20
N GLU A 89 8.89 5.15 -10.86
CA GLU A 89 9.96 5.64 -11.75
C GLU A 89 10.73 4.47 -12.40
#